data_AF-A0A8H9K4H5-F1
#
_entry.id   AF-A0A8H9K4H5-F1
#
_cell.length_a   1.000
_cell.length_b   1.000
_cell.length_c   1.000
_cell.angle_alpha   90.00
_cell.angle_beta   90.00
_cell.angle_gamma   90.00
#
_symmetry.space_group_name_H-M   'P 1'
#
loop_
_entity.id
_entity.type
_entity.pdbx_description
1 polymer ?
#
loop_
_entity_poly.entity_id
_entity_poly.type
_entity_poly.pdbx_seq_one_letter_code
_entity_poly.pdbx_strand_id
1 'polypeptide(L)'
;MNIESTLQLLRRANEYEAYITSKLTMKNEHSSEELFQLRCRAKRKFPELREKPLTKSVELALFNDMLHRLALKLGFHEERSGLDIRYFRKN
;
A
#
# COMPACT_ATOMS: atom_id res chain seq x y z
N MET A 1 1.49 11.94 21.19
CA MET A 1 1.98 10.71 20.52
C MET A 1 3.27 10.31 21.23
N ASN A 2 3.38 9.08 21.73
CA ASN A 2 4.58 8.63 22.46
C ASN A 2 5.70 8.28 21.46
N ILE A 3 6.97 8.53 21.82
CA ILE A 3 8.16 8.26 21.00
C ILE A 3 8.20 6.79 20.58
N GLU A 4 7.87 5.88 21.49
CA GLU A 4 7.84 4.44 21.22
C GLU A 4 6.84 4.08 20.12
N SER A 5 5.63 4.64 20.15
CA SER A 5 4.61 4.44 19.12
C SER A 5 5.06 4.98 17.76
N THR A 6 5.80 6.10 17.76
CA THR A 6 6.35 6.69 16.54
C THR A 6 7.43 5.80 15.92
N LEU A 7 8.34 5.27 16.74
CA LEU A 7 9.39 4.34 16.29
C LEU A 7 8.80 3.03 15.76
N GLN A 8 7.74 2.51 16.39
CA GLN A 8 7.03 1.34 15.89
C GLN A 8 6.38 1.61 14.51
N LEU A 9 5.73 2.77 14.34
CA LEU A 9 5.13 3.15 13.07
C LEU A 9 6.19 3.29 11.96
N LEU A 10 7.35 3.88 12.26
CA LEU A 10 8.47 3.99 11.32
C LEU A 10 9.02 2.61 10.92
N ARG A 11 9.16 1.68 11.87
CA ARG A 11 9.57 0.29 11.56
C ARG A 11 8.58 -0.38 10.62
N ARG A 12 7.27 -0.23 10.88
CA ARG A 12 6.23 -0.75 10.00
C ARG A 12 6.23 -0.11 8.62
N ALA A 13 6.45 1.21 8.55
CA ALA A 13 6.57 1.92 7.27
C ALA A 13 7.66 1.29 6.39
N ASN A 14 8.84 0.98 6.95
CA ASN A 14 9.91 0.32 6.22
C ASN A 14 9.50 -1.08 5.72
N GLU A 15 8.81 -1.86 6.54
CA GLU A 15 8.30 -3.19 6.14
C GLU A 15 7.25 -3.10 5.04
N TYR A 16 6.37 -2.08 5.09
CA TYR A 16 5.39 -1.80 4.06
C TYR A 16 6.04 -1.39 2.76
N GLU A 17 7.04 -0.50 2.79
CA GLU A 17 7.77 -0.06 1.61
C GLU A 17 8.43 -1.24 0.89
N ALA A 18 9.14 -2.09 1.65
CA ALA A 18 9.78 -3.28 1.10
C ALA A 18 8.74 -4.24 0.48
N TYR A 19 7.63 -4.47 1.17
CA TYR A 19 6.55 -5.32 0.67
C TYR A 19 5.93 -4.76 -0.61
N ILE A 20 5.52 -3.49 -0.60
CA ILE A 20 4.86 -2.82 -1.73
C ILE A 20 5.79 -2.82 -2.94
N THR A 21 7.03 -2.37 -2.76
CA THR A 21 8.03 -2.29 -3.84
C THR A 21 8.25 -3.67 -4.46
N SER A 22 8.40 -4.71 -3.63
CA SER A 22 8.57 -6.08 -4.13
C SER A 22 7.39 -6.59 -4.96
N LYS A 23 6.18 -6.07 -4.75
CA LYS A 23 4.98 -6.47 -5.50
C LYS A 23 4.80 -5.65 -6.76
N LEU A 24 5.05 -4.34 -6.68
CA LEU A 24 4.91 -3.46 -7.83
C LEU A 24 5.92 -3.80 -8.93
N THR A 25 7.16 -4.14 -8.57
CA THR A 25 8.22 -4.43 -9.56
C THR A 25 8.07 -5.78 -10.28
N MET A 26 7.14 -6.65 -9.86
CA MET A 26 6.91 -7.95 -10.52
C MET A 26 6.24 -7.82 -11.88
N LYS A 27 5.53 -6.71 -12.13
CA LYS A 27 4.74 -6.48 -13.35
C LYS A 27 4.77 -5.00 -13.73
N ASN A 28 4.62 -4.72 -15.02
CA ASN A 28 4.51 -3.34 -15.53
C ASN A 28 3.10 -2.76 -15.43
N GLU A 29 2.10 -3.56 -15.09
CA GLU A 29 0.71 -3.15 -14.92
C GLU A 29 0.08 -3.87 -13.74
N HIS A 30 -0.80 -3.16 -13.02
CA HIS A 30 -1.59 -3.66 -11.90
C HIS A 30 -3.01 -3.13 -12.03
N SER A 31 -3.93 -4.04 -12.30
CA SER A 31 -5.38 -3.79 -12.30
C SER A 31 -5.90 -3.52 -10.88
N SER A 32 -7.11 -2.98 -10.76
CA SER A 32 -7.76 -2.77 -9.46
C SER A 32 -7.93 -4.05 -8.66
N GLU A 33 -8.26 -5.16 -9.33
CA GLU A 33 -8.36 -6.48 -8.70
C GLU A 33 -7.01 -6.92 -8.14
N GLU A 34 -5.91 -6.73 -8.88
CA GLU A 34 -4.58 -7.06 -8.37
C GLU A 34 -4.17 -6.19 -7.19
N LEU A 35 -4.50 -4.89 -7.23
CA LEU A 35 -4.27 -3.98 -6.10
C LEU A 35 -5.16 -4.34 -4.90
N PHE A 36 -6.38 -4.82 -5.13
CA PHE A 36 -7.25 -5.34 -4.07
C PHE A 36 -6.64 -6.60 -3.44
N GLN A 37 -6.20 -7.56 -4.25
CA GLN A 37 -5.53 -8.78 -3.78
C GLN A 37 -4.23 -8.47 -3.03
N LEU A 38 -3.46 -7.48 -3.49
CA LEU A 38 -2.26 -6.99 -2.79
C LEU A 38 -2.63 -6.50 -1.38
N ARG A 39 -3.66 -5.65 -1.26
CA ARG A 39 -4.14 -5.17 0.05
C ARG A 39 -4.64 -6.30 0.94
N CYS A 40 -5.40 -7.25 0.38
CA CYS A 40 -5.87 -8.42 1.13
C CYS A 40 -4.70 -9.28 1.65
N ARG A 41 -3.67 -9.51 0.84
CA ARG A 41 -2.45 -10.22 1.26
C ARG A 41 -1.66 -9.42 2.29
N ALA A 42 -1.61 -8.09 2.17
CA ALA A 42 -0.99 -7.22 3.16
C ALA A 42 -1.70 -7.32 4.51
N LYS A 43 -3.04 -7.27 4.56
CA LYS A 43 -3.84 -7.46 5.80
C LYS A 43 -3.63 -8.83 6.47
N ARG A 44 -3.28 -9.87 5.70
CA ARG A 44 -2.91 -11.19 6.25
C ARG A 44 -1.52 -11.16 6.88
N LYS A 45 -0.55 -10.53 6.21
CA LYS A 45 0.85 -10.42 6.65
C LYS A 45 1.05 -9.46 7.82
N PHE A 46 0.33 -8.34 7.83
CA PHE A 46 0.43 -7.25 8.80
C PHE A 46 -0.92 -7.11 9.51
N PRO A 47 -1.10 -7.75 10.68
CA PRO A 47 -2.37 -7.75 11.42
C PRO A 47 -2.90 -6.34 11.75
N GLU A 48 -2.01 -5.38 11.93
CA GLU A 48 -2.30 -3.97 12.20
C GLU A 48 -3.00 -3.25 11.03
N LEU A 49 -2.92 -3.77 9.80
CA LEU A 49 -3.66 -3.24 8.65
C LEU A 49 -5.13 -3.67 8.61
N ARG A 50 -5.54 -4.59 9.49
CA ARG A 50 -6.93 -5.02 9.59
C ARG A 50 -7.74 -3.92 10.25
N GLU A 51 -8.83 -3.50 9.58
CA GLU A 51 -9.73 -2.49 10.13
C GLU A 51 -10.35 -3.02 11.42
N LYS A 52 -10.25 -2.21 12.47
CA LYS A 52 -11.04 -2.43 13.68
C LYS A 52 -12.38 -1.72 13.48
N PRO A 53 -13.51 -2.33 13.89
CA PRO A 53 -14.86 -1.87 13.54
C PRO A 53 -15.20 -0.43 13.97
N LEU A 54 -14.40 0.21 14.82
CA LEU A 54 -14.69 1.52 15.41
C LEU A 54 -13.61 2.58 15.15
N THR A 55 -12.53 2.26 14.44
CA THR A 55 -11.40 3.20 14.26
C THR A 55 -10.77 3.10 12.89
N LYS A 56 -10.59 4.25 12.22
CA LYS A 56 -9.70 4.35 11.05
C LYS A 56 -8.28 3.98 11.50
N SER A 57 -7.73 2.90 10.92
CA SER A 57 -6.35 2.50 11.19
C SER A 57 -5.39 3.48 10.52
N VAL A 58 -4.53 4.10 11.33
CA VAL A 58 -3.45 4.98 10.86
C VAL A 58 -2.50 4.20 9.95
N GLU A 59 -2.23 2.95 10.30
CA GLU A 59 -1.38 2.03 9.57
C GLU A 59 -1.96 1.71 8.19
N LEU A 60 -3.27 1.48 8.09
CA LEU A 60 -3.94 1.26 6.81
C LEU A 60 -3.93 2.51 5.92
N ALA A 61 -4.17 3.68 6.50
CA ALA A 61 -4.08 4.94 5.78
C ALA A 61 -2.65 5.17 5.25
N LEU A 62 -1.64 4.96 6.10
CA LEU A 62 -0.24 5.03 5.74
C LEU A 62 0.11 4.03 4.63
N PHE A 63 -0.31 2.77 4.76
CA PHE A 63 -0.05 1.75 3.74
C PHE A 63 -0.62 2.13 2.36
N ASN A 64 -1.85 2.64 2.32
CA ASN A 64 -2.48 3.04 1.06
C ASN A 64 -1.79 4.27 0.43
N ASP A 65 -1.40 5.27 1.24
CA ASP A 65 -0.63 6.43 0.77
C ASP A 65 0.75 5.99 0.26
N MET A 66 1.46 5.12 0.98
CA MET A 66 2.73 4.56 0.55
C MET A 66 2.60 3.76 -0.74
N LEU A 67 1.54 2.96 -0.91
CA LEU A 67 1.29 2.21 -2.13
C LEU A 67 1.23 3.14 -3.34
N HIS A 68 0.46 4.22 -3.23
CA HIS A 68 0.33 5.21 -4.29
C HIS A 68 1.65 5.92 -4.56
N ARG A 69 2.32 6.45 -3.53
CA ARG A 69 3.60 7.17 -3.70
C ARG A 69 4.71 6.30 -4.28
N LEU A 70 4.80 5.04 -3.85
CA LEU A 70 5.81 4.11 -4.36
C LEU A 70 5.51 3.71 -5.80
N ALA A 71 4.24 3.54 -6.18
CA ALA A 71 3.88 3.33 -7.59
C ALA A 71 4.36 4.51 -8.45
N LEU A 72 4.07 5.74 -8.06
CA LEU A 72 4.55 6.93 -8.78
C LEU A 72 6.08 7.01 -8.82
N LYS A 73 6.76 6.75 -7.70
CA LYS A 73 8.23 6.74 -7.61
C LYS A 73 8.88 5.69 -8.51
N LEU A 74 8.22 4.56 -8.71
CA LEU A 74 8.67 3.47 -9.60
C LEU A 74 8.31 3.73 -11.08
N GLY A 75 7.71 4.88 -11.41
CA GLY A 75 7.38 5.27 -12.78
C GLY A 75 6.05 4.71 -13.28
N PHE A 76 5.16 4.26 -12.39
CA PHE A 76 3.79 3.93 -12.79
C PHE A 76 2.96 5.20 -12.91
N HIS A 77 2.06 5.20 -13.88
CA HIS A 77 0.97 6.14 -14.02
C HIS A 77 -0.28 5.56 -13.40
N GLU A 78 -1.08 6.41 -12.75
CA GLU A 78 -2.39 6.05 -12.25
C GLU A 78 -3.44 6.41 -13.31
N GLU A 79 -4.31 5.46 -13.65
CA GLU A 79 -5.54 5.73 -14.38
C GLU A 79 -6.73 5.43 -13.48
N ARG A 80 -7.69 6.37 -13.44
CA ARG A 80 -8.92 6.25 -12.68
C ARG A 80 -10.13 6.29 -13.62
N SER A 81 -10.98 5.27 -13.53
CA SER A 81 -12.29 5.24 -14.15
C SER A 81 -13.35 5.00 -13.07
N GLY A 82 -13.92 6.09 -12.55
CA GLY A 82 -14.80 6.02 -11.38
C GLY A 82 -14.06 5.53 -10.13
N LEU A 83 -14.46 4.37 -9.61
CA LEU A 83 -13.81 3.70 -8.46
C LEU A 83 -12.70 2.72 -8.89
N ASP A 84 -12.56 2.47 -10.19
CA ASP A 84 -11.53 1.58 -10.74
C ASP A 84 -10.20 2.35 -10.80
N ILE A 85 -9.20 1.90 -10.06
CA ILE A 85 -7.84 2.46 -10.05
C ILE A 85 -6.90 1.41 -10.59
N ARG A 86 -6.08 1.79 -11.58
CA ARG A 86 -5.04 0.94 -12.16
C ARG A 86 -3.71 1.67 -12.19
N TYR A 87 -2.64 0.91 -12.06
CA TYR A 87 -1.28 1.41 -12.25
C TYR A 87 -0.64 0.76 -13.46
N PHE A 88 -0.02 1.53 -14.34
CA PHE A 88 0.69 1.00 -15.50
C PHE A 88 1.95 1.80 -15.80
N ARG A 89 2.97 1.14 -16.33
CA ARG A 89 4.18 1.76 -16.85
C ARG A 89 4.23 1.54 -18.36
N LYS A 90 4.37 2.62 -19.12
CA LYS A 90 4.70 2.51 -20.55
C LYS A 90 6.16 2.08 -20.65
N ASN A 91 6.41 0.96 -21.32
CA ASN A 91 7.76 0.55 -21.70
C ASN A 91 8.33 1.51 -22.75
#